data_AF-A0A7Y5U1R2-F1
#
_entry.id   AF-A0A7Y5U1R2-F1
#
_cell.length_a   1.000
_cell.length_b   1.000
_cell.length_c   1.000
_cell.angle_alpha   90.00
_cell.angle_beta   90.00
_cell.angle_gamma   90.00
#
_symmetry.space_group_name_H-M   'P 1'
#
loop_
_entity.id
_entity.type
_entity.pdbx_description
1 polymer ?
#
loop_
_entity_poly.entity_id
_entity_poly.type
_entity_poly.pdbx_seq_one_letter_code
_entity_poly.pdbx_strand_id
1 'polypeptide(L)'
;MRRLMCLLACVAVAAAGCEREARRYTELPAAANRSTAVRLTMLQPGSPQPLSNVQSPYQYNAYGLSEGKRLYAAYNCAGCHGLNGGGAIGPALTDDKWIYGSHADQLFSTISQGRPDGMPSFGGHIPDQQIWQLVAYVQSLAGMVSQDAATSRNDDQAAAKPENRIEDARQIQTGHR
;
A
#
# COMPACT_ATOMS: atom_id res chain seq x y z
N MET A 1 -15.06 51.10 1.95
CA MET A 1 -16.05 50.00 1.85
C MET A 1 -15.52 48.77 1.10
N ARG A 2 -15.04 48.88 -0.16
CA ARG A 2 -14.47 47.74 -0.94
C ARG A 2 -13.33 46.96 -0.25
N ARG A 3 -12.40 47.65 0.43
CA ARG A 3 -11.27 47.00 1.14
C ARG A 3 -11.71 46.18 2.36
N LEU A 4 -12.75 46.64 3.07
CA LEU A 4 -13.32 45.94 4.22
C LEU A 4 -14.07 44.67 3.78
N MET A 5 -14.75 44.74 2.63
CA MET A 5 -15.47 43.62 2.02
C MET A 5 -14.52 42.52 1.52
N CYS A 6 -13.37 42.88 0.93
CA CYS A 6 -12.34 41.91 0.56
C CYS A 6 -11.72 41.21 1.78
N LEU A 7 -11.43 41.96 2.86
CA LEU A 7 -10.87 41.37 4.08
C LEU A 7 -11.85 40.37 4.73
N LEU A 8 -13.14 40.72 4.80
CA LEU A 8 -14.17 39.82 5.32
C LEU A 8 -14.33 38.56 4.45
N ALA A 9 -14.28 38.70 3.12
CA ALA A 9 -14.35 37.56 2.21
C ALA A 9 -13.14 36.62 2.36
N CYS A 10 -11.92 37.15 2.49
CA CYS A 10 -10.72 36.32 2.71
C CYS A 10 -10.76 35.55 4.02
N VAL A 11 -11.24 36.18 5.11
CA VAL A 11 -11.37 35.53 6.42
C VAL A 11 -12.42 34.42 6.38
N ALA A 12 -13.54 34.62 5.68
CA ALA A 12 -14.57 33.60 5.51
C ALA A 12 -14.07 32.38 4.72
N VAL A 13 -13.30 32.59 3.65
CA VAL A 13 -12.69 31.50 2.86
C VAL A 13 -11.65 30.74 3.67
N ALA A 14 -10.81 31.43 4.45
CA ALA A 14 -9.82 30.78 5.32
C ALA A 14 -10.48 29.95 6.44
N ALA A 15 -11.60 30.40 7.00
CA ALA A 15 -12.34 29.68 8.03
C ALA A 15 -13.05 28.42 7.47
N ALA A 16 -13.58 28.49 6.24
CA ALA A 16 -14.23 27.36 5.58
C ALA A 16 -13.25 26.30 5.04
N GLY A 17 -11.99 26.67 4.79
CA GLY A 17 -10.93 25.74 4.33
C GLY A 17 -10.25 24.93 5.45
N CYS A 18 -10.64 25.12 6.72
CA CYS A 18 -10.05 24.46 7.88
C CYS A 18 -10.78 23.17 8.30
N GLU A 19 -11.59 22.56 7.42
CA GLU A 19 -12.09 21.21 7.65
C GLU A 19 -10.94 20.22 7.47
N ARG A 20 -10.11 20.12 8.51
CA ARG A 20 -9.07 19.10 8.65
C ARG A 20 -9.75 17.74 8.57
N GLU A 21 -9.47 17.01 7.50
CA GLU A 21 -9.79 15.60 7.31
C GLU A 21 -9.70 14.86 8.65
N ALA A 22 -10.85 14.42 9.18
CA ALA A 22 -10.88 13.65 10.41
C ALA A 22 -10.19 12.32 10.12
N ARG A 23 -8.91 12.22 10.48
CA ARG A 23 -8.15 10.97 10.38
C ARG A 23 -8.87 9.92 11.20
N ARG A 24 -9.67 9.08 10.56
CA ARG A 24 -10.30 7.93 11.18
C ARG A 24 -9.22 6.89 11.39
N TYR A 25 -8.55 6.98 12.55
CA TYR A 25 -7.75 5.89 13.08
C TYR A 25 -8.70 4.78 13.52
N THR A 26 -9.26 4.06 12.56
CA THR A 26 -9.70 2.70 12.87
C THR A 26 -8.42 1.88 12.91
N GLU A 27 -7.79 1.83 14.09
CA GLU A 27 -6.95 0.68 14.43
C GLU A 27 -7.85 -0.54 14.25
N LEU A 28 -7.75 -1.20 13.11
CA LEU A 28 -8.32 -2.51 12.95
C LEU A 28 -7.53 -3.38 13.93
N PRO A 29 -8.15 -3.93 14.99
CA PRO A 29 -7.44 -4.90 15.80
C PRO A 29 -7.01 -6.01 14.84
N ALA A 30 -5.71 -6.31 14.84
CA ALA A 30 -5.10 -7.36 14.02
C ALA A 30 -5.77 -8.75 14.19
N ALA A 31 -6.69 -8.87 15.15
CA ALA A 31 -7.43 -10.06 15.51
C ALA A 31 -8.89 -10.14 15.00
N ALA A 32 -9.53 -9.07 14.48
CA ALA A 32 -10.99 -9.08 14.28
C ALA A 32 -11.53 -9.88 13.08
N ASN A 33 -10.69 -10.56 12.29
CA ASN A 33 -11.25 -11.44 11.25
C ASN A 33 -10.46 -12.71 10.95
N ARG A 34 -9.71 -13.23 11.92
CA ARG A 34 -9.30 -14.64 11.88
C ARG A 34 -10.27 -15.47 12.70
N SER A 35 -11.47 -15.71 12.15
CA SER A 35 -12.22 -16.91 12.50
C SER A 35 -11.50 -18.12 11.88
N THR A 36 -10.32 -18.44 12.39
CA THR A 36 -9.67 -19.72 12.08
C THR A 36 -10.52 -20.76 12.79
N ALA A 37 -11.47 -21.36 12.05
CA ALA A 37 -12.17 -22.54 12.54
C ALA A 37 -11.11 -23.57 12.93
N VAL A 38 -10.97 -23.84 14.23
CA VAL A 38 -10.09 -24.89 14.74
C VAL A 38 -10.66 -26.20 14.22
N ARG A 39 -10.08 -26.74 13.15
CA ARG A 39 -10.48 -28.01 12.56
C ARG A 39 -9.69 -29.12 13.26
N LEU A 40 -10.42 -29.98 13.98
CA LEU A 40 -9.85 -31.06 14.80
C LEU A 40 -9.64 -32.39 14.04
N THR A 41 -9.71 -32.41 12.69
CA THR A 41 -9.63 -33.67 11.92
C THR A 41 -8.94 -33.53 10.55
N MET A 42 -8.37 -34.64 10.09
CA MET A 42 -7.40 -34.84 9.00
C MET A 42 -7.93 -34.68 7.57
N LEU A 43 -7.10 -34.05 6.72
CA LEU A 43 -7.10 -34.09 5.25
C LEU A 43 -8.42 -33.73 4.57
N GLN A 44 -8.66 -32.43 4.41
CA GLN A 44 -9.65 -31.84 3.50
C GLN A 44 -8.95 -31.57 2.15
N PRO A 45 -9.48 -32.04 1.00
CA PRO A 45 -9.05 -31.55 -0.31
C PRO A 45 -9.23 -30.03 -0.30
N GLY A 46 -8.14 -29.28 -0.51
CA GLY A 46 -8.16 -27.83 -0.39
C GLY A 46 -9.27 -27.25 -1.25
N SER A 47 -10.32 -26.73 -0.62
CA SER A 47 -11.29 -25.88 -1.32
C SER A 47 -10.49 -24.82 -2.08
N PRO A 48 -10.81 -24.51 -3.35
CA PRO A 48 -10.18 -23.38 -4.01
C PRO A 48 -10.35 -22.18 -3.09
N GLN A 49 -9.24 -21.74 -2.47
CA GLN A 49 -9.26 -20.52 -1.69
C GLN A 49 -9.75 -19.47 -2.68
N PRO A 50 -10.88 -18.77 -2.43
CA PRO A 50 -11.25 -17.67 -3.29
C PRO A 50 -10.03 -16.76 -3.32
N LEU A 51 -9.48 -16.49 -4.51
CA LEU A 51 -8.28 -15.67 -4.71
C LEU A 51 -8.43 -14.46 -3.81
N SER A 52 -7.75 -14.49 -2.68
CA SER A 52 -8.14 -13.67 -1.56
C SER A 52 -7.67 -12.27 -1.92
N ASN A 53 -8.62 -11.41 -2.29
CA ASN A 53 -8.40 -9.99 -2.51
C ASN A 53 -8.18 -9.33 -1.14
N VAL A 54 -7.20 -9.85 -0.38
CA VAL A 54 -6.75 -9.25 0.87
C VAL A 54 -6.02 -8.00 0.46
N GLN A 55 -6.68 -6.89 0.74
CA GLN A 55 -6.16 -5.56 0.55
C GLN A 55 -5.34 -5.16 1.76
N SER A 56 -4.27 -4.39 1.57
CA SER A 56 -3.54 -3.86 2.72
C SER A 56 -4.43 -2.85 3.45
N PRO A 57 -4.53 -2.92 4.79
CA PRO A 57 -5.27 -1.93 5.57
C PRO A 57 -4.82 -0.49 5.35
N TYR A 58 -3.60 -0.29 4.82
CA TYR A 58 -2.97 1.01 4.62
C TYR A 58 -2.93 1.49 3.17
N GLN A 59 -3.52 0.76 2.22
CA GLN A 59 -3.46 1.12 0.78
C GLN A 59 -4.15 2.45 0.44
N TYR A 60 -5.07 2.93 1.28
CA TYR A 60 -5.75 4.22 1.15
C TYR A 60 -5.34 5.23 2.23
N ASN A 61 -4.27 4.94 2.97
CA ASN A 61 -3.87 5.73 4.13
C ASN A 61 -2.50 6.37 3.90
N ALA A 62 -2.48 7.68 3.67
CA ALA A 62 -1.25 8.43 3.43
C ALA A 62 -0.23 8.30 4.59
N TYR A 63 -0.71 8.22 5.83
CA TYR A 63 0.16 8.00 6.99
C TYR A 63 0.83 6.63 6.93
N GLY A 64 0.07 5.56 6.67
CA GLY A 64 0.58 4.20 6.55
C GLY A 64 1.59 4.05 5.41
N LEU A 65 1.38 4.74 4.29
CA LEU A 65 2.35 4.80 3.19
C LEU A 65 3.62 5.56 3.56
N SER A 66 3.49 6.71 4.22
CA SER A 66 4.65 7.49 4.69
C SER A 66 5.49 6.71 5.71
N GLU A 67 4.83 5.97 6.59
CA GLU A 67 5.49 5.15 7.59
C GLU A 67 6.13 3.91 6.94
N GLY A 68 5.44 3.27 5.99
CA GLY A 68 6.01 2.21 5.17
C GLY A 68 7.29 2.63 4.43
N LYS A 69 7.32 3.85 3.87
CA LYS A 69 8.52 4.42 3.23
C LYS A 69 9.67 4.57 4.22
N ARG A 70 9.38 5.08 5.44
CA ARG A 70 10.37 5.24 6.51
C ARG A 70 10.93 3.88 6.93
N LEU A 71 10.06 2.90 7.12
CA LEU A 71 10.40 1.53 7.49
C LEU A 71 11.24 0.84 6.41
N TYR A 72 10.92 1.05 5.14
CA TYR A 72 11.65 0.49 4.00
C TYR A 72 13.13 0.90 4.00
N ALA A 73 13.41 2.15 4.36
CA ALA A 73 14.77 2.62 4.58
C ALA A 73 15.36 2.07 5.89
N ALA A 74 14.62 2.13 6.99
CA ALA A 74 15.09 1.74 8.33
C ALA A 74 15.49 0.26 8.43
N TYR A 75 14.76 -0.62 7.76
CA TYR A 75 15.04 -2.07 7.72
C TYR A 75 15.90 -2.49 6.53
N ASN A 76 16.56 -1.52 5.88
CA ASN A 76 17.49 -1.75 4.77
C ASN A 76 16.90 -2.51 3.57
N CYS A 77 15.58 -2.46 3.37
CA CYS A 77 14.94 -3.04 2.17
C CYS A 77 15.49 -2.37 0.90
N ALA A 78 15.75 -1.06 0.99
CA ALA A 78 16.35 -0.26 -0.06
C ALA A 78 17.77 -0.69 -0.45
N GLY A 79 18.53 -1.31 0.45
CA GLY A 79 19.87 -1.80 0.16
C GLY A 79 19.87 -2.94 -0.85
N CYS A 80 18.81 -3.75 -0.86
CA CYS A 80 18.68 -4.87 -1.80
C CYS A 80 17.78 -4.55 -2.99
N HIS A 81 16.69 -3.81 -2.79
CA HIS A 81 15.68 -3.54 -3.82
C HIS A 81 15.78 -2.12 -4.41
N GLY A 82 16.79 -1.34 -4.02
CA GLY A 82 16.99 0.04 -4.46
C GLY A 82 16.12 1.05 -3.70
N LEU A 83 16.58 2.31 -3.57
CA LEU A 83 15.87 3.36 -2.82
C LEU A 83 14.42 3.57 -3.27
N ASN A 84 14.17 3.42 -4.58
CA ASN A 84 12.85 3.60 -5.20
C ASN A 84 12.24 2.27 -5.67
N GLY A 85 12.75 1.12 -5.22
CA GLY A 85 12.24 -0.20 -5.63
C GLY A 85 12.65 -0.66 -7.03
N GLY A 86 13.60 0.02 -7.69
CA GLY A 86 14.05 -0.34 -9.05
C GLY A 86 14.84 -1.65 -9.16
N GLY A 87 15.11 -2.32 -8.04
CA GLY A 87 15.92 -3.54 -7.97
C GLY A 87 17.42 -3.24 -7.86
N ALA A 88 18.15 -4.19 -7.27
CA ALA A 88 19.61 -4.21 -7.24
C ALA A 88 20.10 -5.65 -7.00
N ILE A 89 20.24 -6.04 -5.72
CA ILE A 89 20.54 -7.42 -5.30
C ILE A 89 19.25 -8.25 -5.40
N GLY A 90 18.14 -7.68 -4.92
CA GLY A 90 16.81 -8.22 -5.05
C GLY A 90 16.10 -7.69 -6.32
N PRO A 91 15.00 -8.34 -6.72
CA PRO A 91 14.23 -7.94 -7.91
C PRO A 91 13.65 -6.52 -7.77
N ALA A 92 13.30 -5.93 -8.91
CA ALA A 92 12.50 -4.72 -8.93
C ALA A 92 11.14 -4.96 -8.27
N LEU A 93 10.65 -3.98 -7.53
CA LEU A 93 9.34 -3.94 -6.87
C LEU A 93 8.40 -2.94 -7.55
N THR A 94 8.86 -2.29 -8.61
CA THR A 94 8.13 -1.29 -9.39
C THR A 94 7.49 -1.86 -10.65
N ASP A 95 7.82 -3.10 -11.03
CA ASP A 95 7.29 -3.76 -12.22
C ASP A 95 6.19 -4.77 -11.88
N ASP A 96 5.65 -5.44 -12.91
CA ASP A 96 4.57 -6.41 -12.75
C ASP A 96 5.09 -7.86 -12.61
N LYS A 97 6.41 -8.06 -12.48
CA LYS A 97 7.04 -9.39 -12.47
C LYS A 97 7.20 -9.90 -11.05
N TRP A 98 6.08 -10.32 -10.45
CA TRP A 98 6.04 -10.83 -9.08
C TRP A 98 6.34 -12.33 -9.01
N ILE A 99 7.52 -12.68 -8.46
CA ILE A 99 7.94 -14.09 -8.29
C ILE A 99 7.06 -14.83 -7.28
N TYR A 100 6.65 -14.15 -6.21
CA TYR A 100 5.87 -14.71 -5.10
C TYR A 100 4.45 -14.11 -5.00
N GLY A 101 4.02 -13.43 -6.06
CA GLY A 101 2.72 -12.76 -6.16
C GLY A 101 2.67 -11.35 -5.54
N SER A 102 1.67 -10.58 -5.94
CA SER A 102 1.50 -9.14 -5.65
C SER A 102 0.39 -8.81 -4.66
N HIS A 103 -0.43 -9.80 -4.28
CA HIS A 103 -1.53 -9.59 -3.34
C HIS A 103 -1.00 -9.24 -1.95
N ALA A 104 -1.76 -8.48 -1.16
CA ALA A 104 -1.24 -7.89 0.07
C ALA A 104 -0.88 -8.96 1.13
N ASP A 105 -1.63 -10.06 1.18
CA ASP A 105 -1.33 -11.24 2.01
C ASP A 105 -0.06 -11.98 1.56
N GLN A 106 0.15 -12.10 0.25
CA GLN A 106 1.36 -12.71 -0.33
C GLN A 106 2.60 -11.87 -0.04
N LEU A 107 2.50 -10.54 -0.16
CA LEU A 107 3.57 -9.61 0.21
C LEU A 107 3.84 -9.64 1.72
N PHE A 108 2.79 -9.68 2.54
CA PHE A 108 2.93 -9.82 3.99
C PHE A 108 3.67 -11.12 4.33
N SER A 109 3.29 -12.26 3.72
CA SER A 109 3.99 -13.54 3.89
C SER A 109 5.45 -13.46 3.43
N THR A 110 5.71 -12.80 2.31
CA THR A 110 7.07 -12.63 1.76
C THR A 110 7.97 -11.85 2.71
N ILE A 111 7.49 -10.74 3.28
CA ILE A 111 8.25 -9.93 4.23
C ILE A 111 8.37 -10.66 5.58
N SER A 112 7.27 -11.21 6.10
CA SER A 112 7.25 -11.86 7.42
C SER A 112 8.04 -13.16 7.48
N GLN A 113 8.12 -13.92 6.39
CA GLN A 113 8.77 -15.24 6.37
C GLN A 113 10.09 -15.25 5.59
N GLY A 114 10.39 -14.18 4.86
CA GLY A 114 11.51 -14.14 3.92
C GLY A 114 11.29 -15.04 2.72
N ARG A 115 12.31 -15.11 1.85
CA ARG A 115 12.33 -15.99 0.67
C ARG A 115 13.73 -16.57 0.48
N PRO A 116 13.84 -17.75 -0.16
CA PRO A 116 15.14 -18.29 -0.58
C PRO A 116 15.94 -17.27 -1.39
N ASP A 117 17.25 -17.52 -1.51
CA ASP A 117 18.18 -16.71 -2.31
C ASP A 117 18.43 -15.30 -1.78
N GLY A 118 18.31 -15.11 -0.46
CA GLY A 118 18.90 -13.96 0.24
C GLY A 118 17.92 -12.92 0.77
N MET A 119 16.60 -13.12 0.66
CA MET A 119 15.63 -12.26 1.33
C MET A 119 15.38 -12.75 2.77
N PRO A 120 15.82 -12.01 3.81
CA PRO A 120 15.68 -12.45 5.19
C PRO A 120 14.22 -12.43 5.66
N SER A 121 13.93 -13.21 6.70
CA SER A 121 12.66 -13.17 7.41
C SER A 121 12.63 -12.00 8.39
N PHE A 122 11.56 -11.20 8.36
CA PHE A 122 11.36 -10.07 9.27
C PHE A 122 10.30 -10.31 10.35
N GLY A 123 9.58 -11.43 10.29
CA GLY A 123 8.59 -11.81 11.28
C GLY A 123 9.22 -11.95 12.67
N GLY A 124 8.55 -11.43 13.70
CA GLY A 124 9.07 -11.40 15.07
C GLY A 124 10.12 -10.31 15.33
N HIS A 125 10.72 -9.72 14.30
CA HIS A 125 11.63 -8.56 14.40
C HIS A 125 10.90 -7.25 14.09
N ILE A 126 9.93 -7.29 13.18
CA ILE A 126 9.06 -6.18 12.82
C ILE A 126 7.64 -6.51 13.28
N PRO A 127 6.95 -5.62 14.02
CA PRO A 127 5.54 -5.82 14.37
C PRO A 127 4.67 -5.96 13.12
N ASP A 128 3.67 -6.86 13.15
CA ASP A 128 2.77 -7.13 12.01
C ASP A 128 2.17 -5.85 11.41
N GLN A 129 1.82 -4.88 12.25
CA GLN A 129 1.31 -3.59 11.82
C GLN A 129 2.28 -2.85 10.89
N GLN A 130 3.56 -2.85 11.24
CA GLN A 130 4.62 -2.22 10.45
C GLN A 130 4.91 -3.01 9.17
N ILE A 131 4.77 -4.35 9.19
CA ILE A 131 4.82 -5.16 7.98
C ILE A 131 3.67 -4.78 7.03
N TRP A 132 2.46 -4.56 7.51
CA TRP A 132 1.35 -4.09 6.66
C TRP A 132 1.58 -2.70 6.06
N GLN A 133 2.26 -1.80 6.79
CA GLN A 133 2.69 -0.50 6.28
C GLN A 133 3.75 -0.65 5.19
N LEU A 134 4.72 -1.55 5.37
CA LEU A 134 5.70 -1.93 4.34
C LEU A 134 5.00 -2.50 3.09
N VAL A 135 4.03 -3.40 3.26
CA VAL A 135 3.24 -3.96 2.15
C VAL A 135 2.56 -2.86 1.37
N ALA A 136 1.88 -1.92 2.04
CA ALA A 136 1.22 -0.80 1.36
C ALA A 136 2.24 0.05 0.58
N TYR A 137 3.41 0.32 1.17
CA TYR A 137 4.45 1.08 0.49
C TYR A 137 5.01 0.33 -0.73
N VAL A 138 5.28 -0.97 -0.63
CA VAL A 138 5.73 -1.80 -1.77
C VAL A 138 4.69 -1.81 -2.89
N GLN A 139 3.41 -1.99 -2.56
CA GLN A 139 2.33 -1.88 -3.55
C GLN A 139 2.26 -0.48 -4.17
N SER A 140 2.58 0.55 -3.38
CA SER A 140 2.67 1.91 -3.90
C SER A 140 3.79 2.05 -4.90
N LEU A 141 4.95 1.40 -4.75
CA LEU A 141 6.05 1.47 -5.71
C LEU A 141 5.65 0.93 -7.10
N ALA A 142 4.80 -0.10 -7.15
CA ALA A 142 4.22 -0.62 -8.39
C ALA A 142 2.99 0.17 -8.89
N GLY A 143 2.51 1.16 -8.14
CA GLY A 143 1.31 1.93 -8.52
C GLY A 143 -0.01 1.20 -8.34
N MET A 144 -0.06 0.26 -7.40
CA MET A 144 -1.26 -0.50 -7.05
C MET A 144 -2.09 0.14 -5.91
N VAL A 145 -1.78 1.38 -5.52
CA VAL A 145 -2.50 2.13 -4.47
C VAL A 145 -3.12 3.41 -5.04
N SER A 146 -4.13 3.95 -4.36
CA SER A 146 -4.77 5.21 -4.76
C SER A 146 -3.75 6.36 -4.79
N GLN A 147 -3.83 7.20 -5.84
CA GLN A 147 -2.99 8.40 -5.98
C GLN A 147 -3.20 9.38 -4.81
N ASP A 148 -4.42 9.46 -4.26
CA ASP A 148 -4.75 10.34 -3.13
C ASP A 148 -4.02 9.94 -1.85
N ALA A 149 -3.68 8.66 -1.70
CA ALA A 149 -2.90 8.16 -0.57
C ALA A 149 -1.39 8.30 -0.80
N ALA A 150 -0.95 8.23 -2.06
CA ALA A 150 0.45 8.16 -2.47
C ALA A 150 1.04 9.52 -2.88
N THR A 151 0.63 10.60 -2.23
CA THR A 151 1.01 12.00 -2.57
C THR A 151 2.51 12.29 -2.53
N SER A 152 3.30 11.44 -1.87
CA SER A 152 4.77 11.56 -1.75
C SER A 152 5.55 10.66 -2.72
N ARG A 153 4.89 10.08 -3.73
CA ARG A 153 5.56 9.33 -4.79
C ARG A 153 6.20 10.28 -5.79
N ASN A 154 7.49 10.07 -6.03
CA ASN A 154 8.24 10.79 -7.06
C ASN A 154 8.04 10.09 -8.41
N ASP A 155 6.79 10.09 -8.90
CA ASP A 155 6.42 9.44 -10.18
C ASP A 155 7.17 10.03 -11.38
N ASP A 156 7.77 11.22 -11.24
CA ASP A 156 8.64 11.87 -12.22
C ASP A 156 9.97 11.14 -12.48
N GLN A 157 10.35 10.19 -11.61
CA GLN A 157 11.58 9.39 -11.75
C GLN A 157 11.33 7.92 -12.13
N ALA A 158 10.07 7.51 -12.32
CA ALA A 158 9.74 6.17 -12.78
C ALA A 158 9.92 6.08 -14.31
N ALA A 159 10.80 5.18 -14.76
CA ALA A 159 10.96 4.88 -16.17
C ALA A 159 9.68 4.21 -16.70
N ALA A 160 8.81 5.03 -17.30
CA ALA A 160 7.51 4.69 -17.88
C ALA A 160 6.42 4.22 -16.88
N LYS A 161 5.18 4.64 -17.16
CA LYS A 161 3.99 4.01 -16.56
C LYS A 161 3.84 2.62 -17.17
N PRO A 162 3.61 1.55 -16.38
CA PRO A 162 3.39 0.22 -16.93
C PRO A 162 2.07 0.21 -17.72
N GLU A 163 2.10 -0.44 -18.88
CA GLU A 163 1.06 -0.44 -19.93
C GLU A 163 -0.27 -1.10 -19.51
N ASN A 164 -0.32 -1.62 -18.28
CA ASN A 164 -1.41 -2.40 -17.69
C ASN A 164 -1.74 -1.94 -16.26
N ARG A 165 -1.26 -0.75 -15.83
CA ARG A 165 -1.73 -0.12 -14.59
C ARG A 165 -3.25 -0.06 -14.65
N ILE A 166 -3.93 -0.54 -13.61
CA ILE A 166 -5.40 -0.47 -13.49
C ILE A 166 -5.83 0.98 -13.75
N GLU A 167 -6.23 1.26 -14.98
CA GLU A 167 -7.01 2.44 -15.31
C GLU A 167 -8.37 2.21 -14.67
N ASP A 168 -8.76 3.19 -13.86
CA ASP A 168 -10.04 3.28 -13.16
C ASP A 168 -11.15 2.48 -13.85
N ALA A 169 -11.63 1.42 -13.17
CA ALA A 169 -12.72 0.55 -13.62
C ALA A 169 -14.05 1.30 -13.88
N ARG A 170 -14.07 2.64 -13.73
CA ARG A 170 -15.17 3.53 -14.09
C ARG A 170 -15.20 3.94 -15.58
N GLN A 171 -14.14 3.79 -16.37
CA GLN A 171 -14.14 4.24 -17.77
C GLN A 171 -14.58 3.20 -18.83
N ILE A 172 -14.79 1.93 -18.48
CA ILE A 172 -15.12 0.87 -19.46
C ILE A 172 -16.60 0.91 -19.94
N GLN A 173 -17.48 1.73 -19.33
CA GLN A 173 -18.92 1.72 -19.69
C GLN A 173 -19.38 2.84 -20.63
N THR A 174 -18.49 3.70 -21.13
CA THR A 174 -18.86 4.80 -22.04
C THR A 174 -17.97 4.84 -23.27
N GLY A 175 -18.32 4.06 -24.31
CA GLY A 175 -17.74 4.31 -25.63
C GLY A 175 -17.70 3.11 -26.58
N HIS A 176 -18.85 2.52 -26.89
CA HIS A 176 -18.99 1.80 -28.15
C HIS A 176 -20.29 2.24 -28.83
N ARG A 177 -20.12 3.07 -29.86
CA ARG A 177 -21.06 3.25 -30.97
C ARG A 177 -20.27 3.02 -32.24
#